data_AF-A0AA37TSR6-F1
#
_entry.id   AF-A0AA37TSR6-F1
#
_cell.length_a   1.000
_cell.length_b   1.000
_cell.length_c   1.000
_cell.angle_alpha   90.00
_cell.angle_beta   90.00
_cell.angle_gamma   90.00
#
_symmetry.space_group_name_H-M   'P 1'
#
loop_
_entity.id
_entity.type
_entity.pdbx_description
1 polymer ?
#
loop_
_entity_poly.entity_id
_entity_poly.type
_entity_poly.pdbx_seq_one_letter_code
_entity_poly.pdbx_strand_id
1 'polypeptide(L)'
;MPVAPTLPPIHFVLPGGVACVAHQAGTTMMRVTKGWITTDEGLLTELREGRPKIPWISRDAREEAIVSITGDKFISETDRADLLAWVRATPFYDQ
;
A
#
# COMPACT_ATOMS: atom_id res chain seq x y z
N MET A 1 22.10 10.11 -18.58
CA MET A 1 21.16 10.45 -17.49
C MET A 1 20.27 9.23 -17.30
N PRO A 2 20.18 8.63 -16.11
CA PRO A 2 19.22 7.55 -15.90
C PRO A 2 17.81 8.15 -16.02
N VAL A 3 17.04 7.64 -16.96
CA VAL A 3 15.62 7.96 -17.08
C VAL A 3 14.98 7.46 -15.79
N ALA A 4 14.43 8.38 -14.99
CA ALA A 4 13.67 7.98 -13.81
C ALA A 4 12.62 6.97 -14.26
N PRO A 5 12.49 5.81 -13.58
CA PRO A 5 11.48 4.84 -13.96
C PRO A 5 10.11 5.53 -13.98
N THR A 6 9.50 5.63 -15.15
CA THR A 6 8.16 6.18 -15.26
C THR A 6 7.23 5.17 -14.63
N LEU A 7 6.62 5.58 -13.51
CA LEU A 7 5.58 4.81 -12.84
C LEU A 7 4.57 4.36 -13.90
N PRO A 8 4.16 3.09 -13.91
CA PRO A 8 3.27 2.61 -14.94
C PRO A 8 1.90 3.32 -14.83
N PRO A 9 1.20 3.56 -15.96
CA PRO A 9 -0.03 4.33 -15.95
C PRO A 9 -1.10 3.67 -15.06
N ILE A 10 -1.69 4.47 -14.16
CA ILE A 10 -2.79 4.07 -13.30
C ILE A 10 -4.08 4.14 -14.11
N HIS A 11 -4.78 3.01 -14.25
CA HIS A 11 -6.04 2.95 -14.99
C HIS A 11 -7.23 3.37 -14.14
N PHE A 12 -7.28 2.92 -12.89
CA PHE A 12 -8.28 3.32 -11.90
C PHE A 12 -7.77 2.98 -10.49
N VAL A 13 -8.28 3.70 -9.50
CA VAL A 13 -8.00 3.50 -8.07
C VAL A 13 -9.25 2.91 -7.41
N LEU A 14 -9.09 1.74 -6.80
CA LEU A 14 -10.09 1.09 -5.97
C LEU A 14 -10.12 1.70 -4.56
N PRO A 15 -11.25 1.57 -3.85
CA PRO A 15 -11.27 1.87 -2.43
C PRO A 15 -10.23 0.99 -1.70
N GLY A 16 -9.64 1.52 -0.61
CA GLY A 16 -8.48 0.90 0.03
C GLY A 16 -7.12 1.43 -0.46
N GLY A 17 -7.10 2.27 -1.50
CA GLY A 17 -5.85 2.88 -1.99
C GLY A 17 -5.01 1.96 -2.89
N VAL A 18 -5.69 1.06 -3.60
CA VAL A 18 -5.09 0.12 -4.55
C VAL A 18 -5.41 0.57 -5.97
N ALA A 19 -4.42 0.64 -6.83
CA ALA A 19 -4.57 0.95 -8.24
C ALA A 19 -4.39 -0.29 -9.12
N CYS A 20 -5.13 -0.35 -10.22
CA CYS A 20 -4.77 -1.22 -11.34
C CYS A 20 -3.71 -0.51 -12.19
N VAL A 21 -2.53 -1.13 -12.27
CA VAL A 21 -1.32 -0.56 -12.89
C VAL A 21 -0.95 -1.43 -14.09
N ALA A 22 -0.83 -0.82 -15.28
CA ALA A 22 -0.47 -1.54 -16.50
C ALA A 22 1.04 -1.55 -16.75
N HIS A 23 1.59 -2.72 -17.00
CA HIS A 23 2.99 -2.95 -17.39
C HIS A 23 3.07 -3.72 -18.71
N GLN A 24 4.26 -3.85 -19.28
CA GLN A 24 4.46 -4.52 -20.57
C GLN A 24 3.93 -5.97 -20.58
N ALA A 25 4.01 -6.68 -19.45
CA ALA A 25 3.52 -8.05 -19.29
C ALA A 25 2.03 -8.19 -18.91
N GLY A 26 1.24 -7.11 -18.79
CA GLY A 26 -0.15 -7.16 -18.34
C GLY A 26 -0.53 -6.09 -17.29
N THR A 27 -1.59 -6.35 -16.52
CA THR A 27 -2.07 -5.44 -15.46
C THR A 27 -1.90 -6.10 -14.09
N THR A 28 -1.37 -5.35 -13.12
CA THR A 28 -1.21 -5.81 -11.73
C THR A 28 -1.85 -4.82 -10.76
N MET A 29 -2.41 -5.32 -9.67
CA MET A 29 -2.94 -4.51 -8.58
C MET A 29 -1.80 -4.08 -7.65
N MET A 30 -1.68 -2.79 -7.40
CA MET A 30 -0.62 -2.23 -6.55
C MET A 30 -1.19 -1.21 -5.56
N ARG A 31 -0.67 -1.20 -4.34
CA ARG A 31 -1.03 -0.20 -3.33
C ARG A 31 -0.28 1.09 -3.60
N VAL A 32 -1.03 2.17 -3.81
CA VAL A 32 -0.49 3.49 -4.17
C VAL A 32 -0.59 4.50 -3.05
N THR A 33 -1.42 4.24 -2.04
CA THR A 33 -1.62 5.19 -0.94
C THR A 33 -2.04 4.52 0.36
N LYS A 34 -1.81 5.25 1.45
CA LYS A 34 -2.35 5.01 2.79
C LYS A 34 -3.80 5.41 2.98
N GLY A 35 -4.45 6.04 1.99
CA GLY A 35 -5.66 6.88 2.17
C GLY A 35 -6.89 6.23 2.81
N TRP A 36 -6.80 4.96 3.18
CA TRP A 36 -7.89 4.12 3.66
C TRP A 36 -7.31 3.14 4.71
N ILE A 37 -6.56 3.60 5.72
CA ILE A 37 -6.03 2.67 6.73
C ILE A 37 -7.17 2.08 7.60
N THR A 38 -8.09 2.93 8.04
CA THR A 38 -9.10 2.60 9.06
C THR A 38 -10.52 2.40 8.51
N THR A 39 -10.71 2.49 7.20
CA THR A 39 -12.01 2.30 6.56
C THR A 39 -12.35 0.82 6.41
N ASP A 40 -13.60 0.50 6.13
CA ASP A 40 -14.07 -0.88 5.97
C ASP A 40 -13.33 -1.66 4.87
N GLU A 41 -12.90 -1.00 3.79
CA GLU A 41 -12.06 -1.62 2.75
C GLU A 41 -10.56 -1.31 2.92
N GLY A 42 -10.17 -0.95 4.15
CA GLY A 42 -8.86 -0.43 4.45
C GLY A 42 -7.81 -1.46 4.82
N LEU A 43 -6.58 -0.97 5.01
CA LEU A 43 -5.43 -1.81 5.35
C LEU A 43 -5.61 -2.57 6.67
N LEU A 44 -6.31 -1.97 7.64
CA LEU A 44 -6.63 -2.63 8.90
C LEU A 44 -7.64 -3.76 8.70
N THR A 45 -8.60 -3.60 7.79
CA THR A 45 -9.53 -4.69 7.43
C THR A 45 -8.80 -5.81 6.71
N GLU A 46 -7.91 -5.49 5.77
CA GLU A 46 -7.09 -6.50 5.09
C GLU A 46 -6.28 -7.35 6.07
N LEU A 47 -5.68 -6.70 7.07
CA LEU A 47 -4.98 -7.37 8.15
C LEU A 47 -5.92 -8.28 8.96
N ARG A 48 -7.07 -7.75 9.41
CA ARG A 48 -8.03 -8.47 10.26
C ARG A 48 -8.67 -9.66 9.56
N GLU A 49 -8.92 -9.55 8.26
CA GLU A 49 -9.48 -10.62 7.43
C GLU A 49 -8.42 -11.57 6.86
N GLY A 50 -7.12 -11.29 7.06
CA GLY A 50 -6.04 -12.11 6.53
C GLY A 50 -5.98 -12.14 5.00
N ARG A 51 -6.37 -11.05 4.34
CA ARG A 51 -6.39 -10.96 2.87
C ARG A 51 -4.98 -11.08 2.29
N PRO A 52 -4.83 -11.50 1.01
CA PRO A 52 -3.54 -11.50 0.34
C PRO A 52 -2.88 -10.11 0.35
N LYS A 53 -1.58 -10.06 0.60
CA LYS A 53 -0.80 -8.81 0.58
C LYS A 53 -0.70 -8.26 -0.84
N ILE A 54 -1.20 -7.05 -1.03
CA ILE A 54 -1.08 -6.32 -2.29
C ILE A 54 0.25 -5.54 -2.28
N PRO A 55 1.16 -5.76 -3.25
CA PRO A 55 2.44 -5.06 -3.30
C PRO A 55 2.29 -3.55 -3.38
N TRP A 56 3.20 -2.80 -2.77
CA TRP A 56 3.27 -1.34 -2.90
C TRP A 56 3.83 -0.93 -4.26
N ILE A 57 3.34 0.18 -4.81
CA ILE A 57 3.81 0.71 -6.10
C ILE A 57 5.26 1.17 -6.05
N SER A 58 5.74 1.59 -4.88
CA SER A 58 7.11 2.03 -4.66
C SER A 58 7.50 1.88 -3.20
N ARG A 59 8.81 1.92 -2.94
CA ARG A 59 9.37 2.03 -1.60
C ARG A 59 8.82 3.25 -0.87
N ASP A 60 8.81 4.40 -1.53
CA ASP A 60 8.39 5.67 -0.93
C ASP A 60 6.93 5.62 -0.46
N ALA A 61 6.02 5.07 -1.27
CA ALA A 61 4.62 4.90 -0.90
C ALA A 61 4.45 4.03 0.36
N ARG A 62 5.28 2.99 0.50
CA ARG A 62 5.30 2.13 1.69
C ARG A 62 5.83 2.89 2.91
N GLU A 63 6.92 3.61 2.78
CA GLU A 63 7.52 4.36 3.90
C GLU A 63 6.61 5.52 4.36
N GLU A 64 5.94 6.22 3.44
CA GLU A 64 4.92 7.21 3.76
C GLU A 64 3.76 6.61 4.57
N ALA A 65 3.33 5.38 4.22
CA ALA A 65 2.33 4.67 4.99
C ALA A 65 2.82 4.32 6.39
N ILE A 66 4.07 3.85 6.55
CA ILE A 66 4.69 3.58 7.85
C ILE A 66 4.71 4.83 8.74
N VAL A 67 5.19 5.96 8.21
CA VAL A 67 5.23 7.23 8.96
C VAL A 67 3.83 7.64 9.41
N SER A 68 2.85 7.48 8.52
CA SER A 68 1.47 7.85 8.80
C SER A 68 0.81 6.97 9.85
N ILE A 69 0.99 5.64 9.77
CA ILE A 69 0.52 4.70 10.77
C ILE A 69 1.18 4.98 12.12
N THR A 70 2.47 5.34 12.12
CA THR A 70 3.20 5.66 13.35
C THR A 70 2.65 6.92 14.03
N GLY A 71 2.21 7.92 13.26
CA GLY A 71 1.69 9.18 13.79
C GLY A 71 0.17 9.21 14.08
N ASP A 72 -0.60 8.22 13.61
CA ASP A 72 -2.07 8.23 13.72
C ASP A 72 -2.52 7.91 15.15
N LYS A 73 -3.22 8.83 15.81
CA LYS A 73 -3.69 8.66 17.21
C LYS A 73 -4.96 7.83 17.33
N PHE A 74 -5.65 7.54 16.24
CA PHE A 74 -6.90 6.79 16.23
C PHE A 74 -6.69 5.28 16.14
N ILE A 75 -5.46 4.84 15.84
CA ILE A 75 -5.10 3.42 15.80
C ILE A 75 -4.65 2.98 17.19
N SER A 76 -5.25 1.90 17.72
CA SER A 76 -4.83 1.31 18.98
C SER A 76 -3.36 0.87 18.92
N GLU A 77 -2.68 0.79 20.07
CA GLU A 77 -1.26 0.40 20.09
C GLU A 77 -1.03 -1.01 19.52
N THR A 78 -1.94 -1.94 19.83
CA THR A 78 -1.94 -3.30 19.30
C THR A 78 -2.15 -3.31 17.78
N ASP A 79 -3.22 -2.68 17.29
CA ASP A 79 -3.49 -2.62 15.84
C ASP A 79 -2.32 -1.93 15.11
N ARG A 80 -1.70 -0.91 15.71
CA ARG A 80 -0.55 -0.20 15.13
C ARG A 80 0.65 -1.13 14.97
N ALA A 81 1.01 -1.89 16.00
CA ALA A 81 2.13 -2.82 15.93
C ALA A 81 1.93 -3.87 14.82
N ASP A 82 0.74 -4.46 14.77
CA ASP A 82 0.40 -5.47 13.76
C ASP A 82 0.36 -4.88 12.35
N LEU A 83 -0.21 -3.69 12.20
CA LEU A 83 -0.29 -2.99 10.92
C LEU A 83 1.11 -2.60 10.41
N LEU A 84 2.00 -2.12 11.28
CA LEU A 84 3.38 -1.81 10.91
C LEU A 84 4.15 -3.07 10.48
N ALA A 85 3.97 -4.18 11.20
CA ALA A 85 4.55 -5.46 10.81
C ALA A 85 4.03 -5.92 9.45
N TRP A 86 2.73 -5.81 9.21
CA TRP A 86 2.08 -6.14 7.95
C TRP A 86 2.64 -5.33 6.78
N VAL A 87 2.72 -4.01 6.93
CA VAL A 87 3.22 -3.10 5.91
C VAL A 87 4.68 -3.37 5.57
N ARG A 88 5.53 -3.55 6.58
CA ARG A 88 6.96 -3.86 6.38
C ARG A 88 7.18 -5.19 5.68
N ALA A 89 6.34 -6.17 5.97
CA ALA A 89 6.38 -7.49 5.33
C ALA A 89 5.71 -7.54 3.96
N THR A 90 5.13 -6.44 3.48
CA THR A 90 4.51 -6.35 2.15
C THR A 90 5.57 -5.87 1.14
N PRO A 91 5.78 -6.61 0.04
CA PRO A 91 6.77 -6.22 -0.97
C PRO A 91 6.37 -4.91 -1.64
N PHE A 92 7.35 -4.24 -2.23
CA PHE A 92 7.14 -3.10 -3.11
C PHE A 92 7.77 -3.40 -4.46
N TYR A 93 7.30 -2.70 -5.49
CA TYR A 93 7.92 -2.76 -6.80
C TYR A 93 9.19 -1.87 -6.78
N ASP A 94 10.37 -2.50 -6.95
CA ASP A 94 11.64 -1.80 -7.20
C ASP A 94 11.82 -1.83 -8.72
N GLN A 95 11.87 -0.65 -9.36
CA GLN A 95 12.26 -0.53 -10.76
C GLN A 95 13.76 -0.29 -10.87
#